data_AF-A0A7U2FG02-F1
#
_entry.id   AF-A0A7U2FG02-F1
#
_cell.length_a   1.000
_cell.length_b   1.000
_cell.length_c   1.000
_cell.angle_alpha   90.00
_cell.angle_beta   90.00
_cell.angle_gamma   90.00
#
_symmetry.space_group_name_H-M   'P 1'
#
loop_
_entity.id
_entity.type
_entity.pdbx_description
1 polymer ?
#
loop_
_entity_poly.entity_id
_entity_poly.type
_entity_poly.pdbx_seq_one_letter_code
_entity_poly.pdbx_strand_id
1 'polypeptide(L)'
;MGPEKTKSEHEATVFIDQTGPKMEPYTYQSLAQDRDEIRLLKLLPGNPIYLESKHLFEELGQYPILLCQLITVEFGKAPPYVALSYTWANEGGDADLTRYIIIRSEEETRNGGLLHTTDINEVVHITMNCEAALRQIRNASNTEFVWIDAICIDQNRISERNYQVSIMDRIYTRAESVEVCIQSHAGFHLVLDLLEGEDSGILTSMSHNGHGSLDIDSLPELIQLDEFLKLRYFSRVWVLQEVALARHAILRVNDRGIAFPEKAFKQLARLYAT
;
A
#
# COMPACT_ATOMS: atom_id res chain seq x y z
N MET A 1 -10.80 0.72 38.44
CA MET A 1 -9.33 0.76 38.53
C MET A 1 -8.77 -0.56 38.06
N GLY A 2 -8.55 -0.69 36.75
CA GLY A 2 -7.81 -1.80 36.13
C GLY A 2 -6.48 -1.25 35.61
N PRO A 3 -5.41 -2.04 35.57
CA PRO A 3 -4.06 -1.52 35.47
C PRO A 3 -3.79 -0.94 34.07
N GLU A 4 -3.24 0.28 34.06
CA GLU A 4 -2.53 0.87 32.93
C GLU A 4 -1.42 -0.08 32.47
N LYS A 5 -1.56 -0.62 31.25
CA LYS A 5 -0.41 -1.14 30.52
C LYS A 5 0.31 0.05 29.90
N THR A 6 1.32 0.53 30.61
CA THR A 6 2.41 1.34 30.06
C THR A 6 2.95 0.65 28.80
N LYS A 7 2.78 1.30 27.64
CA LYS A 7 3.43 0.89 26.40
C LYS A 7 4.95 1.05 26.61
N SER A 8 5.63 -0.07 26.80
CA SER A 8 7.08 -0.14 26.82
C SER A 8 7.63 0.23 25.45
N GLU A 9 8.47 1.25 25.43
CA GLU A 9 9.39 1.60 24.34
C GLU A 9 10.03 0.33 23.79
N HIS A 10 9.61 -0.09 22.60
CA HIS A 10 10.35 -1.09 21.85
C HIS A 10 11.49 -0.36 21.16
N GLU A 11 12.67 -0.44 21.77
CA GLU A 11 13.94 -0.18 21.10
C GLU A 11 13.95 -0.97 19.79
N ALA A 12 14.02 -0.26 18.67
CA ALA A 12 14.24 -0.82 17.35
C ALA A 12 15.62 -1.50 17.36
N THR A 13 15.64 -2.77 17.74
CA THR A 13 16.86 -3.55 17.83
C THR A 13 17.26 -3.92 16.40
N VAL A 14 18.38 -3.35 15.97
CA VAL A 14 19.08 -3.66 14.73
C VAL A 14 19.33 -5.17 14.67
N PHE A 15 18.58 -5.89 13.84
CA PHE A 15 18.87 -7.28 13.52
C PHE A 15 19.63 -7.34 12.21
N ILE A 16 20.96 -7.33 12.31
CA ILE A 16 21.84 -7.76 11.24
C ILE A 16 22.94 -8.57 11.91
N ASP A 17 23.16 -9.78 11.40
CA ASP A 17 24.32 -10.61 11.67
C ASP A 17 25.60 -9.75 11.62
N GLN A 18 26.59 -10.04 12.47
CA GLN A 18 27.80 -9.21 12.70
C GLN A 18 28.73 -9.07 11.47
N THR A 19 28.28 -9.51 10.31
CA THR A 19 28.99 -9.52 9.02
C THR A 19 28.20 -8.86 7.89
N GLY A 20 26.94 -8.44 8.11
CA GLY A 20 26.10 -7.79 7.10
C GLY A 20 26.24 -6.26 7.04
N PRO A 21 25.77 -5.61 5.97
CA PRO A 21 25.81 -4.16 5.82
C PRO A 21 25.02 -3.47 6.95
N LYS A 22 25.58 -2.41 7.55
CA LYS A 22 24.92 -1.68 8.64
C LYS A 22 23.68 -0.96 8.11
N MET A 23 22.51 -1.25 8.69
CA MET A 23 21.25 -0.59 8.35
C MET A 23 20.85 0.33 9.50
N GLU A 24 20.63 1.61 9.20
CA GLU A 24 20.21 2.61 10.18
C GLU A 24 18.75 3.02 9.92
N PRO A 25 17.97 3.35 10.96
CA PRO A 25 16.63 3.89 10.75
C PRO A 25 16.66 5.19 9.95
N TYR A 26 15.81 5.30 8.92
CA TYR A 26 15.67 6.52 8.13
C TYR A 26 15.20 7.69 9.00
N THR A 27 15.86 8.83 8.86
CA THR A 27 15.48 10.05 9.58
C THR A 27 14.62 10.97 8.71
N TYR A 28 13.35 11.14 9.10
CA TYR A 28 12.42 12.03 8.41
C TYR A 28 12.84 13.49 8.46
N GLN A 29 13.00 14.11 7.29
CA GLN A 29 13.11 15.57 7.16
C GLN A 29 11.76 16.22 7.42
N SER A 30 11.70 17.26 8.26
CA SER A 30 10.43 17.95 8.55
C SER A 30 9.80 18.52 7.30
N LEU A 31 8.49 18.30 7.12
CA LEU A 31 7.71 19.12 6.20
C LEU A 31 7.56 20.53 6.78
N ALA A 32 7.69 21.55 5.94
CA ALA A 32 7.51 22.93 6.35
C ALA A 32 6.00 23.20 6.54
N GLN A 33 5.53 23.46 7.77
CA GLN A 33 4.10 23.61 8.05
C GLN A 33 3.44 24.78 7.31
N ASP A 34 4.22 25.77 6.89
CA ASP A 34 3.80 26.93 6.12
C ASP A 34 3.78 26.70 4.61
N ARG A 35 4.35 25.59 4.13
CA ARG A 35 4.36 25.19 2.73
C ARG A 35 3.42 23.99 2.58
N ASP A 36 2.47 24.07 1.66
CA ASP A 36 1.56 22.97 1.34
C ASP A 36 2.37 21.84 0.68
N GLU A 37 3.09 21.05 1.48
CA GLU A 37 4.05 20.02 1.06
C GLU A 37 3.55 18.62 1.40
N ILE A 38 3.92 17.66 0.55
CA ILE A 38 3.73 16.22 0.78
C ILE A 38 5.04 15.49 0.50
N ARG A 39 5.19 14.28 1.05
CA ARG A 39 6.23 13.35 0.57
C ARG A 39 5.66 12.40 -0.46
N LEU A 40 6.50 12.05 -1.43
CA LEU A 40 6.24 10.97 -2.37
C LEU A 40 7.38 9.97 -2.29
N LEU A 41 7.03 8.69 -2.33
CA LEU A 41 7.95 7.59 -2.44
C LEU A 41 8.24 7.34 -3.93
N LYS A 42 9.48 7.49 -4.35
CA LYS A 42 9.96 7.00 -5.65
C LYS A 42 10.27 5.52 -5.50
N LEU A 43 9.35 4.67 -5.94
CA LEU A 43 9.51 3.23 -5.94
C LEU A 43 10.33 2.81 -7.16
N LEU A 44 11.57 2.35 -6.93
CA LEU A 44 12.50 2.04 -8.03
C LEU A 44 12.12 0.72 -8.74
N PRO A 45 12.50 0.54 -10.01
CA PRO A 45 12.13 -0.62 -10.82
C PRO A 45 12.49 -1.96 -10.18
N GLY A 46 11.70 -2.99 -10.47
CA GLY A 46 11.91 -4.36 -9.98
C GLY A 46 12.98 -5.16 -10.73
N ASN A 47 13.37 -4.75 -11.94
CA ASN A 47 14.34 -5.48 -12.75
C ASN A 47 15.77 -5.28 -12.23
N PRO A 48 16.48 -6.38 -11.86
CA PRO A 48 17.84 -6.31 -11.36
C PRO A 48 18.87 -5.83 -12.38
N ILE A 49 18.55 -5.70 -13.68
CA ILE A 49 19.49 -5.15 -14.68
C ILE A 49 19.88 -3.70 -14.36
N TYR A 50 19.02 -2.95 -13.66
CA TYR A 50 19.32 -1.60 -13.17
C TYR A 50 19.92 -1.58 -11.76
N LEU A 51 20.13 -2.77 -11.18
CA LEU A 51 20.63 -2.94 -9.84
C LEU A 51 21.95 -3.69 -9.91
N GLU A 52 23.06 -2.96 -9.76
CA GLU A 52 24.35 -3.54 -9.33
C GLU A 52 24.24 -4.24 -7.94
N SER A 53 23.04 -4.32 -7.37
CA SER A 53 22.67 -4.97 -6.12
C SER A 53 22.62 -6.50 -6.19
N LYS A 54 23.12 -7.15 -7.25
CA LYS A 54 23.23 -8.62 -7.30
C LYS A 54 23.94 -9.17 -6.05
N HIS A 55 24.99 -8.49 -5.59
CA HIS A 55 25.69 -8.83 -4.35
C HIS A 55 24.84 -8.63 -3.08
N LEU A 56 24.09 -7.52 -2.99
CA LEU A 56 23.17 -7.26 -1.87
C LEU A 56 22.02 -8.30 -1.81
N PHE A 57 21.54 -8.76 -2.97
CA PHE A 57 20.53 -9.81 -3.07
C PHE A 57 21.07 -11.19 -2.64
N GLU A 58 22.30 -11.50 -3.03
CA GLU A 58 22.99 -12.74 -2.64
C GLU A 58 23.26 -12.79 -1.13
N GLU A 59 23.61 -11.66 -0.51
CA GLU A 59 23.88 -11.57 0.93
C GLU A 59 22.61 -11.58 1.79
N LEU A 60 21.53 -10.92 1.36
CA LEU A 60 20.30 -10.79 2.16
C LEU A 60 19.28 -11.91 1.91
N GLY A 61 19.48 -12.77 0.90
CA GLY A 61 18.66 -13.95 0.64
C GLY A 61 17.16 -13.66 0.37
N GLN A 62 16.80 -12.42 0.04
CA GLN A 62 15.41 -11.97 -0.12
C GLN A 62 15.10 -11.51 -1.55
N TYR A 63 14.00 -12.05 -2.10
CA TYR A 63 13.44 -11.72 -3.42
C TYR A 63 13.03 -10.23 -3.51
N PRO A 64 13.27 -9.58 -4.66
CA PRO A 64 14.05 -8.36 -4.75
C PRO A 64 13.56 -7.29 -3.77
N ILE A 65 14.47 -6.86 -2.90
CA ILE A 65 14.31 -5.76 -1.94
C ILE A 65 13.66 -4.54 -2.61
N LEU A 66 12.73 -3.91 -1.88
CA LEU A 66 12.12 -2.66 -2.28
C LEU A 66 13.12 -1.52 -2.03
N LEU A 67 13.69 -1.00 -3.13
CA LEU A 67 14.58 0.15 -3.11
C LEU A 67 13.76 1.39 -3.46
N CYS A 68 13.91 2.43 -2.65
CA CYS A 68 13.09 3.62 -2.76
C CYS A 68 13.92 4.89 -2.56
N GLN A 69 13.35 6.03 -2.94
CA GLN A 69 13.77 7.35 -2.46
C GLN A 69 12.54 8.05 -1.90
N LEU A 70 12.69 8.79 -0.80
CA LEU A 70 11.62 9.61 -0.25
C LEU A 70 11.91 11.07 -0.59
N ILE A 71 11.04 11.69 -1.36
CA ILE A 71 11.20 13.09 -1.79
C ILE A 71 10.10 13.97 -1.21
N THR A 72 10.44 15.21 -0.88
CA THR A 72 9.49 16.24 -0.47
C THR A 72 9.17 17.13 -1.67
N VAL A 73 7.88 17.37 -1.90
CA VAL A 73 7.41 18.23 -3.00
C VAL A 73 6.34 19.20 -2.50
N GLU A 74 6.31 20.40 -3.07
CA GLU A 74 5.15 21.27 -2.95
C GLU A 74 3.94 20.57 -3.59
N PHE A 75 2.85 20.42 -2.86
CA PHE A 75 1.67 19.66 -3.27
C PHE A 75 1.04 20.19 -4.57
N GLY A 76 1.04 21.52 -4.73
CA GLY A 76 0.61 22.17 -5.98
C GLY A 76 1.45 21.81 -7.21
N LYS A 77 2.70 21.37 -7.01
CA LYS A 77 3.68 21.02 -8.04
C LYS A 77 4.04 19.53 -8.05
N ALA A 78 3.34 18.71 -7.27
CA ALA A 78 3.58 17.26 -7.24
C ALA A 78 3.47 16.67 -8.67
N PRO A 79 4.42 15.80 -9.09
CA PRO A 79 4.30 15.06 -10.34
C PRO A 79 3.06 14.14 -10.32
N PRO A 80 2.63 13.56 -11.44
CA PRO A 80 1.65 12.47 -11.40
C PRO A 80 2.13 11.36 -10.46
N TYR A 81 1.25 10.88 -9.60
CA TYR A 81 1.54 9.83 -8.62
C TYR A 81 0.34 8.91 -8.43
N VAL A 82 0.63 7.69 -8.00
CA VAL A 82 -0.32 6.68 -7.54
C VAL A 82 -0.54 6.86 -6.04
N ALA A 83 -1.79 6.88 -5.58
CA ALA A 83 -2.10 6.77 -4.16
C ALA A 83 -2.47 5.33 -3.80
N LEU A 84 -1.80 4.74 -2.81
CA LEU A 84 -2.11 3.39 -2.35
C LEU A 84 -3.25 3.39 -1.33
N SER A 85 -4.13 2.41 -1.47
CA SER A 85 -5.21 2.10 -0.54
C SER A 85 -5.06 0.64 -0.11
N TYR A 86 -4.71 0.39 1.13
CA TYR A 86 -4.43 -0.96 1.64
C TYR A 86 -4.65 -1.02 3.15
N THR A 87 -4.82 -2.21 3.70
CA THR A 87 -4.98 -2.39 5.16
C THR A 87 -3.62 -2.54 5.82
N TRP A 88 -3.31 -1.72 6.82
CA TRP A 88 -2.04 -1.79 7.54
C TRP A 88 -1.79 -3.15 8.21
N ALA A 89 -2.82 -3.71 8.84
CA ALA A 89 -2.78 -4.99 9.54
C ALA A 89 -3.23 -6.15 8.64
N ASN A 90 -2.69 -7.36 8.87
CA ASN A 90 -3.23 -8.58 8.27
C ASN A 90 -4.64 -8.92 8.81
N GLU A 91 -5.29 -9.93 8.23
CA GLU A 91 -6.63 -10.37 8.66
C GLU A 91 -6.69 -10.77 10.14
N GLY A 92 -5.57 -11.25 10.69
CA GLY A 92 -5.43 -11.67 12.09
C GLY A 92 -5.30 -10.55 13.12
N GLY A 93 -5.07 -9.29 12.73
CA GLY A 93 -4.83 -8.21 13.71
C GLY A 93 -3.46 -7.56 13.61
N ASP A 94 -2.51 -8.27 13.03
CA ASP A 94 -1.10 -7.97 13.19
C ASP A 94 -0.67 -6.87 12.21
N ALA A 95 -0.17 -5.77 12.79
CA ALA A 95 0.40 -4.60 12.12
C ALA A 95 1.86 -4.38 12.55
N ASP A 96 2.55 -5.44 12.96
CA ASP A 96 3.94 -5.36 13.38
C ASP A 96 4.83 -5.00 12.19
N LEU A 97 5.83 -4.16 12.46
CA LEU A 97 6.75 -3.63 11.45
C LEU A 97 7.87 -4.63 11.13
N THR A 98 7.49 -5.82 10.67
CA THR A 98 8.37 -6.98 10.44
C THR A 98 9.05 -6.98 9.06
N ARG A 99 8.81 -5.97 8.24
CA ARG A 99 9.40 -5.78 6.91
C ARG A 99 10.10 -4.44 6.84
N TYR A 100 10.88 -4.22 5.79
CA TYR A 100 11.57 -2.95 5.58
C TYR A 100 11.71 -2.62 4.09
N ILE A 101 11.82 -1.33 3.79
CA ILE A 101 12.32 -0.81 2.52
C ILE A 101 13.66 -0.11 2.76
N ILE A 102 14.49 -0.02 1.72
CA ILE A 102 15.73 0.74 1.75
C ILE A 102 15.49 2.11 1.10
N ILE A 103 15.87 3.17 1.81
CA ILE A 103 15.85 4.54 1.30
C ILE A 103 17.25 4.90 0.81
N ARG A 104 17.36 5.30 -0.46
CA ARG A 104 18.61 5.83 -1.04
C ARG A 104 18.67 7.35 -0.90
N SER A 105 19.83 7.86 -0.51
CA SER A 105 20.16 9.29 -0.59
C SER A 105 20.41 9.72 -2.04
N GLU A 106 20.12 10.99 -2.37
CA GLU A 106 20.38 11.58 -3.70
C GLU A 106 21.85 11.98 -3.93
N GLU A 107 22.77 11.76 -2.98
CA GLU A 107 24.21 11.99 -3.16
C GLU A 107 24.89 10.91 -4.04
N GLU A 108 24.46 10.79 -5.30
CA GLU A 108 25.20 10.05 -6.33
C GLU A 108 26.12 11.01 -7.09
N THR A 109 27.40 10.99 -6.71
CA THR A 109 28.51 11.76 -7.29
C THR A 109 28.54 11.69 -8.83
N ARG A 110 28.72 12.84 -9.49
CA ARG A 110 29.03 13.00 -10.92
C ARG A 110 30.40 12.43 -11.35
N ASN A 111 30.80 11.27 -10.86
CA ASN A 111 32.02 10.59 -11.29
C ASN A 111 31.69 9.19 -11.84
N GLY A 112 31.23 9.15 -13.09
CA GLY A 112 31.40 7.96 -13.93
C GLY A 112 30.53 6.74 -13.63
N GLY A 113 29.38 6.91 -12.95
CA GLY A 113 28.37 5.85 -12.86
C GLY A 113 28.69 4.68 -11.91
N LEU A 114 29.80 4.75 -11.16
CA LEU A 114 30.05 3.81 -10.05
C LEU A 114 29.57 4.46 -8.75
N LEU A 115 28.47 3.93 -8.23
CA LEU A 115 28.04 4.14 -6.85
C LEU A 115 29.10 3.51 -5.93
N HIS A 116 29.89 4.34 -5.25
CA HIS A 116 30.40 3.92 -3.95
C HIS A 116 29.19 3.98 -3.02
N THR A 117 28.63 2.82 -2.68
CA THR A 117 27.69 2.73 -1.57
C THR A 117 28.43 3.26 -0.36
N THR A 118 28.08 4.44 0.14
CA THR A 118 28.39 4.77 1.53
C THR A 118 27.84 3.61 2.38
N ASP A 119 28.64 3.09 3.31
CA ASP A 119 28.42 1.82 4.04
C ASP A 119 27.13 1.77 4.91
N ILE A 120 26.20 2.71 4.74
CA ILE A 120 25.00 2.87 5.54
C ILE A 120 23.79 2.94 4.60
N ASN A 121 22.96 1.91 4.66
CA ASN A 121 21.63 1.93 4.06
C ASN A 121 20.64 2.42 5.12
N GLU A 122 19.85 3.44 4.80
CA GLU A 122 18.73 3.84 5.67
C GLU A 122 17.51 2.95 5.40
N VAL A 123 16.78 2.58 6.45
CA VAL A 123 15.59 1.74 6.35
C VAL A 123 14.36 2.36 6.97
N VAL A 124 13.22 2.12 6.33
CA VAL A 124 11.90 2.33 6.92
C VAL A 124 11.28 0.97 7.18
N HIS A 125 10.97 0.69 8.44
CA HIS A 125 10.24 -0.51 8.82
C HIS A 125 8.75 -0.35 8.50
N ILE A 126 8.17 -1.38 7.89
CA ILE A 126 6.80 -1.39 7.37
C ILE A 126 6.10 -2.70 7.72
N THR A 127 4.77 -2.69 7.63
CA THR A 127 3.98 -3.92 7.80
C THR A 127 4.10 -4.82 6.57
N MET A 128 3.77 -6.10 6.74
CA MET A 128 3.71 -7.06 5.63
C MET A 128 2.73 -6.63 4.52
N ASN A 129 1.58 -6.06 4.87
CA ASN A 129 0.62 -5.59 3.88
C ASN A 129 1.10 -4.34 3.14
N CYS A 130 1.86 -3.46 3.80
CA CYS A 130 2.51 -2.32 3.14
C CYS A 130 3.54 -2.81 2.11
N GLU A 131 4.36 -3.80 2.48
CA GLU A 131 5.32 -4.41 1.56
C GLU A 131 4.60 -5.04 0.36
N ALA A 132 3.55 -5.83 0.61
CA ALA A 132 2.76 -6.47 -0.43
C ALA A 132 2.14 -5.43 -1.39
N ALA A 133 1.50 -4.37 -0.87
CA ALA A 133 0.91 -3.33 -1.69
C ALA A 133 1.93 -2.64 -2.61
N LEU A 134 3.12 -2.31 -2.09
CA LEU A 134 4.22 -1.75 -2.89
C LEU A 134 4.67 -2.73 -3.99
N ARG A 135 4.77 -4.02 -3.67
CA ARG A 135 5.15 -5.04 -4.67
C ARG A 135 4.11 -5.21 -5.77
N GLN A 136 2.81 -5.13 -5.46
CA GLN A 136 1.73 -5.26 -6.45
C GLN A 136 1.75 -4.15 -7.50
N ILE A 137 2.18 -2.93 -7.13
CA ILE A 137 2.26 -1.79 -8.06
C ILE A 137 3.66 -1.58 -8.65
N ARG A 138 4.69 -2.31 -8.18
CA ARG A 138 6.07 -2.11 -8.60
C ARG A 138 6.24 -2.49 -10.06
N ASN A 139 6.58 -1.52 -10.89
CA ASN A 139 6.90 -1.77 -12.29
C ASN A 139 8.29 -2.43 -12.43
N ALA A 140 8.44 -3.32 -13.41
CA ALA A 140 9.72 -3.97 -13.67
C ALA A 140 10.78 -3.00 -14.22
N SER A 141 10.38 -2.00 -15.02
CA SER A 141 11.30 -1.15 -15.78
C SER A 141 11.22 0.33 -15.42
N ASN A 142 10.10 0.79 -14.85
CA ASN A 142 9.87 2.20 -14.55
C ASN A 142 9.89 2.50 -13.05
N THR A 143 10.30 3.71 -12.71
CA THR A 143 10.13 4.25 -11.35
C THR A 143 8.72 4.80 -11.23
N GLU A 144 8.04 4.48 -10.15
CA GLU A 144 6.69 4.98 -9.86
C GLU A 144 6.75 6.03 -8.72
N PHE A 145 6.03 7.15 -8.87
CA PHE A 145 5.78 8.05 -7.75
C PHE A 145 4.55 7.55 -6.99
N VAL A 146 4.73 7.28 -5.70
CA VAL A 146 3.71 6.65 -4.86
C VAL A 146 3.49 7.50 -3.62
N TRP A 147 2.22 7.77 -3.32
CA TRP A 147 1.81 8.22 -2.00
C TRP A 147 1.24 7.03 -1.23
N ILE A 148 1.83 6.75 -0.07
CA ILE A 148 1.40 5.72 0.87
C ILE A 148 1.57 6.25 2.28
N ASP A 149 0.47 6.34 3.02
CA ASP A 149 0.37 7.03 4.30
C ASP A 149 1.38 6.54 5.35
N ALA A 150 1.59 5.24 5.46
CA ALA A 150 2.52 4.66 6.45
C ALA A 150 3.99 5.07 6.23
N ILE A 151 4.38 5.50 5.02
CA ILE A 151 5.76 5.90 4.70
C ILE A 151 5.87 7.40 4.43
N CYS A 152 4.92 7.99 3.70
CA CYS A 152 5.00 9.40 3.29
C CYS A 152 4.74 10.36 4.44
N ILE A 153 4.10 9.89 5.52
CA ILE A 153 3.84 10.64 6.74
C ILE A 153 4.79 10.14 7.84
N ASP A 154 5.44 11.06 8.55
CA ASP A 154 6.14 10.76 9.80
C ASP A 154 5.10 10.45 10.88
N GLN A 155 4.82 9.15 11.06
CA GLN A 155 3.79 8.65 11.98
C GLN A 155 4.10 8.99 13.46
N ASN A 156 5.36 9.27 13.78
CA ASN A 156 5.80 9.64 15.13
C ASN A 156 5.58 11.13 15.42
N ARG A 157 5.41 11.96 14.37
CA ARG A 157 5.19 13.40 14.49
C ARG A 157 3.70 13.73 14.40
N ILE A 158 3.05 13.84 15.55
CA ILE A 158 1.61 14.08 15.67
C ILE A 158 1.14 15.30 14.86
N SER A 159 1.89 16.41 14.89
CA SER A 159 1.52 17.63 14.16
C SER A 159 1.51 17.41 12.64
N GLU A 160 2.50 16.70 12.12
CA GLU A 160 2.57 16.35 10.71
C GLU A 160 1.47 15.36 10.35
N ARG A 161 1.30 14.28 11.13
CA ARG A 161 0.27 13.28 10.91
C ARG A 161 -1.11 13.91 10.84
N ASN A 162 -1.45 14.78 11.80
CA ASN A 162 -2.76 15.44 11.82
C ASN A 162 -2.97 16.35 10.60
N TYR A 163 -1.93 17.07 10.17
CA TYR A 163 -2.00 17.90 8.97
C TYR A 163 -2.14 17.07 7.70
N GLN A 164 -1.33 16.02 7.53
CA GLN A 164 -1.38 15.18 6.33
C GLN A 164 -2.72 14.42 6.24
N VAL A 165 -3.24 13.93 7.37
CA VAL A 165 -4.58 13.31 7.43
C VAL A 165 -5.68 14.31 7.06
N SER A 166 -5.57 15.57 7.44
CA SER A 166 -6.59 16.58 7.11
C SER A 166 -6.60 17.00 5.63
N ILE A 167 -5.57 16.63 4.85
CA ILE A 167 -5.49 16.88 3.41
C ILE A 167 -5.53 15.59 2.57
N MET A 168 -5.77 14.42 3.18
CA MET A 168 -5.82 13.13 2.46
C MET A 168 -6.85 13.14 1.33
N ASP A 169 -8.00 13.78 1.55
CA ASP A 169 -9.04 13.96 0.52
C ASP A 169 -8.48 14.61 -0.75
N ARG A 170 -7.68 15.67 -0.59
CA ARG A 170 -7.01 16.37 -1.70
C ARG A 170 -5.97 15.46 -2.35
N ILE A 171 -5.21 14.69 -1.56
CA ILE A 171 -4.17 13.79 -2.07
C ILE A 171 -4.78 12.69 -2.94
N TYR A 172 -5.82 12.00 -2.47
CA TYR A 172 -6.53 10.98 -3.27
C TYR A 172 -7.21 11.58 -4.50
N THR A 173 -7.81 12.78 -4.37
CA THR A 173 -8.48 13.46 -5.49
C THR A 173 -7.50 13.86 -6.62
N ARG A 174 -6.26 14.20 -6.27
CA ARG A 174 -5.24 14.67 -7.22
C ARG A 174 -4.37 13.53 -7.77
N ALA A 175 -4.37 12.36 -7.14
CA ALA A 175 -3.66 11.19 -7.65
C ALA A 175 -4.09 10.86 -9.09
N GLU A 176 -3.15 10.36 -9.89
CA GLU A 176 -3.43 9.87 -11.24
C GLU A 176 -4.35 8.65 -11.19
N SER A 177 -4.05 7.73 -10.25
CA SER A 177 -4.89 6.61 -9.89
C SER A 177 -4.80 6.31 -8.40
N VAL A 178 -5.83 5.64 -7.90
CA VAL A 178 -5.87 5.03 -6.57
C VAL A 178 -5.84 3.53 -6.74
N GLU A 179 -4.84 2.89 -6.15
CA GLU A 179 -4.62 1.45 -6.25
C GLU A 179 -5.05 0.81 -4.92
N VAL A 180 -6.18 0.11 -4.97
CA VAL A 180 -6.70 -0.70 -3.87
C VAL A 180 -5.99 -2.03 -3.87
N CYS A 181 -5.01 -2.20 -3.00
CA CYS A 181 -4.17 -3.39 -2.94
C CYS A 181 -4.63 -4.33 -1.82
N ILE A 182 -5.02 -5.54 -2.22
CA ILE A 182 -5.39 -6.64 -1.33
C ILE A 182 -4.42 -7.79 -1.56
N GLN A 183 -3.76 -8.24 -0.49
CA GLN A 183 -2.99 -9.47 -0.52
C GLN A 183 -3.83 -10.58 0.11
N SER A 184 -4.06 -11.66 -0.62
CA SER A 184 -4.85 -12.79 -0.13
C SER A 184 -4.25 -14.12 -0.55
N HIS A 185 -4.28 -15.08 0.37
CA HIS A 185 -4.00 -16.49 0.08
C HIS A 185 -5.25 -17.24 -0.41
N ALA A 186 -6.44 -16.65 -0.25
CA ALA A 186 -7.67 -17.18 -0.84
C ALA A 186 -7.69 -16.88 -2.35
N GLY A 187 -8.11 -17.85 -3.15
CA GLY A 187 -8.16 -17.74 -4.60
C GLY A 187 -9.37 -16.95 -5.08
N PHE A 188 -9.32 -15.62 -5.04
CA PHE A 188 -10.41 -14.71 -5.44
C PHE A 188 -10.49 -14.45 -6.96
N HIS A 189 -9.98 -15.35 -7.78
CA HIS A 189 -9.93 -15.17 -9.24
C HIS A 189 -11.34 -15.06 -9.82
N LEU A 190 -12.27 -15.88 -9.34
CA LEU A 190 -13.67 -15.87 -9.77
C LEU A 190 -14.39 -14.58 -9.38
N VAL A 191 -14.06 -14.02 -8.21
CA VAL A 191 -14.61 -12.73 -7.76
C VAL A 191 -14.16 -11.62 -8.69
N LEU A 192 -12.90 -11.61 -9.10
CA LEU A 192 -12.39 -10.62 -10.05
C LEU A 192 -13.03 -10.77 -11.43
N ASP A 193 -13.22 -12.00 -11.93
CA ASP A 193 -13.95 -12.23 -13.18
C ASP A 193 -15.39 -11.71 -13.10
N LEU A 194 -16.05 -11.99 -11.97
CA LEU A 194 -17.43 -11.55 -11.71
C LEU A 194 -17.55 -10.02 -11.67
N LEU A 195 -16.58 -9.36 -11.05
CA LEU A 195 -16.57 -7.91 -10.86
C LEU A 195 -16.15 -7.14 -12.13
N GLU A 196 -15.31 -7.74 -12.97
CA GLU A 196 -14.87 -7.17 -14.25
C GLU A 196 -15.95 -7.25 -15.33
N GLY A 197 -16.82 -8.27 -15.27
CA GLY A 197 -17.97 -8.39 -16.16
C GLY A 197 -19.05 -7.35 -15.85
N GLU A 198 -19.09 -6.24 -16.61
CA GLU A 198 -20.08 -5.15 -16.46
C GLU A 198 -21.56 -5.63 -16.53
N ASP A 199 -21.82 -6.84 -17.02
CA ASP A 199 -23.14 -7.47 -17.22
C ASP A 199 -23.28 -8.84 -16.55
N SER A 200 -22.59 -9.10 -15.43
CA SER A 200 -22.85 -10.32 -14.68
C SER A 200 -24.28 -10.30 -14.14
N GLY A 201 -25.20 -10.98 -14.84
CA GLY A 201 -26.59 -11.18 -14.45
C GLY A 201 -26.75 -11.77 -13.04
N ILE A 202 -25.67 -12.25 -12.43
CA ILE A 202 -25.61 -12.71 -11.03
C ILE A 202 -25.83 -11.54 -10.06
N LEU A 203 -25.09 -10.42 -10.18
CA LEU A 203 -25.27 -9.27 -9.27
C LEU A 203 -26.64 -8.60 -9.46
N THR A 204 -27.09 -8.51 -10.71
CA THR A 204 -28.41 -7.96 -11.07
C THR A 204 -29.54 -8.86 -10.58
N SER A 205 -29.40 -10.20 -10.65
CA SER A 205 -30.39 -11.15 -10.12
C SER A 205 -30.42 -11.18 -8.58
N MET A 206 -29.29 -10.98 -7.90
CA MET A 206 -29.24 -10.78 -6.45
C MET A 206 -29.99 -9.51 -6.00
N SER A 207 -29.91 -8.42 -6.79
CA SER A 207 -30.60 -7.17 -6.47
C SER A 207 -32.11 -7.25 -6.69
N HIS A 208 -32.59 -8.11 -7.60
CA HIS A 208 -34.02 -8.29 -7.88
C HIS A 208 -34.72 -9.32 -6.98
N ASN A 209 -34.02 -10.32 -6.47
CA ASN A 209 -34.61 -11.39 -5.65
C ASN A 209 -34.57 -11.09 -4.15
N GLY A 210 -35.00 -9.88 -3.75
CA GLY A 210 -35.20 -9.54 -2.34
C GLY A 210 -35.94 -10.68 -1.62
N HIS A 211 -35.23 -11.38 -0.74
CA HIS A 211 -35.70 -12.52 0.07
C HIS A 211 -36.05 -13.84 -0.65
N GLY A 212 -35.66 -14.04 -1.91
CA GLY A 212 -35.72 -15.35 -2.56
C GLY A 212 -34.38 -16.07 -2.43
N SER A 213 -34.32 -17.13 -1.61
CA SER A 213 -33.14 -17.96 -1.40
C SER A 213 -32.66 -18.58 -2.73
N LEU A 214 -31.82 -17.85 -3.48
CA LEU A 214 -30.76 -18.50 -4.20
C LEU A 214 -29.95 -19.24 -3.13
N ASP A 215 -29.73 -20.53 -3.33
CA ASP A 215 -28.89 -21.31 -2.43
C ASP A 215 -27.46 -20.77 -2.57
N ILE A 216 -27.14 -19.74 -1.78
CA ILE A 216 -25.84 -19.04 -1.77
C ILE A 216 -24.72 -20.08 -1.58
N ASP A 217 -25.03 -21.15 -0.86
CA ASP A 217 -24.15 -22.29 -0.59
C ASP A 217 -23.86 -23.17 -1.82
N SER A 218 -24.57 -22.97 -2.94
CA SER A 218 -24.43 -23.78 -4.17
C SER A 218 -23.66 -23.09 -5.30
N LEU A 219 -23.31 -21.79 -5.18
CA LEU A 219 -22.56 -21.06 -6.23
C LEU A 219 -21.17 -20.61 -5.72
N PRO A 220 -20.08 -21.23 -6.20
CA PRO A 220 -18.72 -20.92 -5.75
C PRO A 220 -18.35 -19.43 -5.83
N GLU A 221 -18.85 -18.71 -6.82
CA GLU A 221 -18.59 -17.28 -7.03
C GLU A 221 -19.21 -16.41 -5.92
N LEU A 222 -20.40 -16.79 -5.43
CA LEU A 222 -21.09 -16.05 -4.36
C LEU A 222 -20.46 -16.29 -3.00
N ILE A 223 -20.03 -17.52 -2.73
CA ILE A 223 -19.28 -17.87 -1.52
C ILE A 223 -17.98 -17.06 -1.46
N GLN A 224 -17.21 -17.05 -2.56
CA GLN A 224 -15.98 -16.26 -2.62
C GLN A 224 -16.24 -14.76 -2.54
N LEU A 225 -17.33 -14.25 -3.13
CA LEU A 225 -17.69 -12.84 -3.02
C LEU A 225 -18.01 -12.44 -1.57
N ASP A 226 -18.75 -13.27 -0.84
CA ASP A 226 -19.05 -13.04 0.58
C ASP A 226 -17.78 -13.06 1.44
N GLU A 227 -16.88 -14.04 1.22
CA GLU A 227 -15.55 -14.05 1.88
C GLU A 227 -14.72 -12.83 1.52
N PHE A 228 -14.76 -12.39 0.26
CA PHE A 228 -14.03 -11.23 -0.22
C PHE A 228 -14.50 -9.94 0.44
N LEU A 229 -15.82 -9.72 0.55
CA LEU A 229 -16.39 -8.54 1.20
C LEU A 229 -16.17 -8.53 2.73
N LYS A 230 -15.90 -9.70 3.34
CA LYS A 230 -15.55 -9.82 4.76
C LYS A 230 -14.09 -9.52 5.07
N LEU A 231 -13.24 -9.36 4.05
CA LEU A 231 -11.85 -8.95 4.25
C LEU A 231 -11.79 -7.65 5.05
N ARG A 232 -10.82 -7.56 5.98
CA ARG A 232 -10.65 -6.40 6.85
C ARG A 232 -10.62 -5.09 6.10
N TYR A 233 -10.07 -5.08 4.88
CA TYR A 233 -10.08 -3.91 4.01
C TYR A 233 -11.46 -3.26 3.90
N PHE A 234 -12.50 -4.02 3.58
CA PHE A 234 -13.86 -3.49 3.35
C PHE A 234 -14.59 -3.06 4.64
N SER A 235 -14.08 -3.47 5.81
CA SER A 235 -14.61 -3.00 7.11
C SER A 235 -14.14 -1.58 7.48
N ARG A 236 -13.16 -1.02 6.76
CA ARG A 236 -12.57 0.29 7.08
C ARG A 236 -13.42 1.44 6.53
N VAL A 237 -13.81 2.35 7.41
CA VAL A 237 -14.56 3.58 7.09
C VAL A 237 -13.88 4.42 6.00
N TRP A 238 -12.55 4.43 5.97
CA TRP A 238 -11.75 5.28 5.07
C TRP A 238 -11.75 4.83 3.60
N VAL A 239 -12.08 3.56 3.29
CA VAL A 239 -12.15 3.05 1.90
C VAL A 239 -13.07 3.91 1.04
N LEU A 240 -14.16 4.43 1.62
CA LEU A 240 -15.10 5.27 0.92
C LEU A 240 -14.47 6.59 0.46
N GLN A 241 -13.59 7.20 1.25
CA GLN A 241 -12.91 8.44 0.84
C GLN A 241 -11.85 8.15 -0.21
N GLU A 242 -11.07 7.09 -0.02
CA GLU A 242 -9.96 6.74 -0.89
C GLU A 242 -10.45 6.39 -2.31
N VAL A 243 -11.53 5.61 -2.40
CA VAL A 243 -12.08 5.16 -3.69
C VAL A 243 -13.06 6.16 -4.30
N ALA A 244 -13.94 6.82 -3.52
CA ALA A 244 -14.94 7.72 -4.09
C ALA A 244 -14.34 9.05 -4.59
N LEU A 245 -13.17 9.44 -4.09
CA LEU A 245 -12.46 10.65 -4.54
C LEU A 245 -11.51 10.36 -5.70
N ALA A 246 -11.23 9.09 -5.99
CA ALA A 246 -10.31 8.70 -7.05
C ALA A 246 -10.82 9.13 -8.42
N ARG A 247 -9.93 9.70 -9.25
CA ARG A 247 -10.21 9.90 -10.68
C ARG A 247 -10.31 8.57 -11.42
N HIS A 248 -9.41 7.67 -11.08
CA HIS A 248 -9.36 6.29 -11.55
C HIS A 248 -9.00 5.42 -10.35
N ALA A 249 -9.87 4.47 -10.00
CA ALA A 249 -9.59 3.49 -8.97
C ALA A 249 -9.38 2.11 -9.63
N ILE A 250 -8.38 1.39 -9.16
CA ILE A 250 -8.05 0.03 -9.61
C ILE A 250 -8.06 -0.88 -8.38
N LEU A 251 -8.74 -2.01 -8.48
CA LEU A 251 -8.72 -3.06 -7.47
C LEU A 251 -7.67 -4.10 -7.87
N ARG A 252 -6.61 -4.20 -7.09
CA ARG A 252 -5.57 -5.22 -7.21
C ARG A 252 -5.73 -6.28 -6.13
N VAL A 253 -5.84 -7.53 -6.55
CA VAL A 253 -5.73 -8.69 -5.66
C VAL A 253 -4.56 -9.52 -6.13
N ASN A 254 -3.52 -9.58 -5.30
CA ASN A 254 -2.25 -10.20 -5.66
C ASN A 254 -1.69 -9.57 -6.95
N ASP A 255 -1.49 -10.36 -8.02
CA ASP A 255 -0.93 -9.93 -9.30
C ASP A 255 -1.97 -9.45 -10.32
N ARG A 256 -3.27 -9.60 -10.02
CA ARG A 256 -4.35 -9.21 -10.94
C ARG A 256 -4.96 -7.88 -10.52
N GLY A 257 -5.10 -6.96 -11.48
CA GLY A 257 -5.77 -5.67 -11.32
C GLY A 257 -6.95 -5.51 -12.27
N ILE A 258 -8.08 -5.00 -11.76
CA ILE A 258 -9.26 -4.63 -12.54
C ILE A 258 -9.66 -3.18 -12.22
N ALA A 259 -10.41 -2.52 -13.11
CA ALA A 259 -11.03 -1.24 -12.74
C ALA A 259 -11.93 -1.42 -11.52
N PHE A 260 -11.91 -0.47 -10.57
CA PHE A 260 -12.68 -0.61 -9.35
C PHE A 260 -14.18 -0.66 -9.67
N PRO A 261 -14.90 -1.72 -9.28
CA PRO A 261 -16.26 -1.96 -9.75
C PRO A 261 -17.28 -1.20 -8.87
N GLU A 262 -17.29 0.13 -8.99
CA GLU A 262 -18.04 1.04 -8.12
C GLU A 262 -19.54 0.72 -8.08
N LYS A 263 -20.14 0.38 -9.23
CA LYS A 263 -21.56 0.00 -9.32
C LYS A 263 -21.86 -1.26 -8.52
N ALA A 264 -21.00 -2.28 -8.63
CA ALA A 264 -21.16 -3.55 -7.92
C ALA A 264 -21.07 -3.33 -6.41
N PHE A 265 -20.06 -2.60 -5.93
CA PHE A 265 -19.93 -2.27 -4.51
C PHE A 265 -21.10 -1.44 -3.98
N LYS A 266 -21.62 -0.48 -4.76
CA LYS A 266 -22.83 0.28 -4.39
C LYS A 266 -24.08 -0.60 -4.29
N GLN A 267 -24.23 -1.60 -5.17
CA GLN A 267 -25.34 -2.56 -5.09
C GLN A 267 -25.19 -3.49 -3.89
N LEU A 268 -24.00 -4.04 -3.67
CA LEU A 268 -23.70 -4.92 -2.53
C LEU A 268 -23.88 -4.18 -1.21
N ALA A 269 -23.40 -2.94 -1.08
CA ALA A 269 -23.61 -2.13 0.12
C ALA A 269 -25.10 -1.95 0.48
N ARG A 270 -26.01 -1.92 -0.50
CA ARG A 270 -27.46 -1.87 -0.24
C ARG A 270 -28.03 -3.21 0.25
N LEU A 271 -27.47 -4.32 -0.19
CA LEU A 271 -27.90 -5.68 0.20
C LEU A 271 -27.44 -6.05 1.62
N TYR A 272 -26.27 -5.56 2.04
CA TYR A 272 -25.69 -5.84 3.36
C TYR A 272 -25.97 -4.75 4.42
N ALA A 273 -26.73 -3.69 4.10
CA ALA A 273 -27.11 -2.60 5.02
C ALA A 273 -28.43 -2.87 5.79
N THR A 274 -28.85 -4.13 5.87
CA THR A 274 -30.00 -4.61 6.66
C THR A 274 -29.53 -5.41 7.86
#